data_AF-A0A929GU87-F1
#
_entry.id   AF-A0A929GU87-F1
#
_cell.length_a   1.000
_cell.length_b   1.000
_cell.length_c   1.000
_cell.angle_alpha   90.00
_cell.angle_beta   90.00
_cell.angle_gamma   90.00
#
_symmetry.space_group_name_H-M   'P 1'
#
loop_
_entity.id
_entity.type
_entity.pdbx_description
1 polymer ?
#
loop_
_entity_poly.entity_id
_entity_poly.type
_entity_poly.pdbx_seq_one_letter_code
_entity_poly.pdbx_strand_id
1 'polypeptide(L)'
;MKKRVLGRGDEMTVFRIDVCRKSGEVMLWMESPCGLKPVIGWQGLNGVRQFAEMLLEFYNCRKEEKDRITRVSDDILSQAGVDEKYFEDPAR
;
A
#
# COMPACT_ATOMS: atom_id res chain seq x y z
N MET A 1 8.39 -27.94 -21.13
CA MET A 1 8.26 -26.60 -20.50
C MET A 1 7.02 -26.57 -19.63
N LYS A 2 7.18 -26.48 -18.29
CA LYS A 2 6.07 -26.52 -17.33
C LYS A 2 5.33 -25.18 -17.34
N LYS A 3 4.02 -25.21 -17.64
CA LYS A 3 3.11 -24.07 -17.42
C LYS A 3 2.93 -23.87 -15.91
N ARG A 4 3.22 -22.67 -15.41
CA ARG A 4 2.79 -22.26 -14.06
C ARG A 4 1.48 -21.50 -14.21
N VAL A 5 0.42 -22.08 -13.66
CA VAL A 5 -0.83 -21.38 -13.38
C VAL A 5 -0.53 -20.44 -12.21
N LEU A 6 -0.49 -19.13 -12.44
CA LEU A 6 -0.48 -18.16 -11.34
C LEU A 6 -1.93 -17.95 -10.89
N GLY A 7 -2.22 -18.42 -9.67
CA GLY A 7 -3.38 -17.98 -8.93
C GLY A 7 -3.31 -16.47 -8.68
N ARG A 8 -4.49 -15.84 -8.61
CA ARG A 8 -4.70 -14.44 -8.27
C ARG A 8 -4.28 -14.21 -6.80
N GLY A 9 -3.00 -13.88 -6.58
CA GLY A 9 -2.47 -13.37 -5.32
C GLY A 9 -1.91 -11.99 -5.57
N ASP A 10 -2.12 -11.06 -4.63
CA ASP A 10 -1.81 -9.63 -4.75
C ASP A 10 -0.57 -9.34 -5.60
N GLU A 11 -0.78 -8.60 -6.67
CA GLU A 11 0.25 -8.19 -7.62
C GLU A 11 1.19 -7.20 -6.92
N MET A 12 2.20 -7.71 -6.21
CA MET A 12 3.20 -6.87 -5.53
C MET A 12 3.93 -6.03 -6.59
N THR A 13 3.60 -4.74 -6.63
CA THR A 13 4.31 -3.78 -7.48
C THR A 13 5.74 -3.68 -6.97
N VAL A 14 6.71 -4.06 -7.81
CA VAL A 14 8.13 -4.01 -7.45
C VAL A 14 8.68 -2.63 -7.79
N PHE A 15 9.25 -1.97 -6.79
CA PHE A 15 9.94 -0.70 -6.94
C PHE A 15 11.44 -0.87 -6.73
N ARG A 16 12.24 -0.09 -7.45
CA ARG A 16 13.70 -0.06 -7.30
C ARG A 16 14.21 1.37 -7.25
N ILE A 17 15.16 1.63 -6.36
CA ILE A 17 15.86 2.92 -6.28
C ILE A 17 17.29 2.74 -6.73
N ASP A 18 17.75 3.56 -7.67
CA ASP A 18 19.14 3.62 -8.11
C ASP A 18 19.71 5.03 -7.87
N VAL A 19 21.01 5.10 -7.57
CA VAL A 19 21.75 6.36 -7.39
C VAL A 19 22.90 6.41 -8.38
N CYS A 20 22.94 7.45 -9.21
CA CYS A 20 24.08 7.73 -10.06
C CYS A 20 25.26 8.20 -9.21
N ARG A 21 26.31 7.39 -9.09
CA ARG A 21 27.50 7.73 -8.29
C ARG A 21 28.24 8.98 -8.78
N LYS A 22 28.10 9.34 -10.06
CA LYS A 22 28.78 10.49 -10.65
C LYS A 22 28.04 11.81 -10.41
N SER A 23 26.72 11.84 -10.61
CA SER A 23 25.90 13.04 -10.49
C SER A 23 25.20 13.17 -9.13
N GLY A 24 25.11 12.09 -8.36
CA GLY A 24 24.30 12.04 -7.13
C GLY A 24 22.80 11.93 -7.37
N GLU A 25 22.38 11.88 -8.64
CA GLU A 25 20.97 11.77 -9.02
C GLU A 25 20.38 10.44 -8.57
N VAL A 26 19.13 10.48 -8.12
CA VAL A 26 18.39 9.32 -7.63
C VAL A 26 17.22 9.06 -8.55
N MET A 27 16.99 7.80 -8.92
CA MET A 27 15.89 7.38 -9.79
C MET A 27 15.06 6.30 -9.11
N LEU A 28 13.75 6.52 -9.03
CA LEU A 28 12.77 5.49 -8.68
C LEU A 28 12.27 4.84 -9.96
N TRP A 29 12.30 3.51 -9.97
CA TRP A 29 11.80 2.66 -11.04
C TRP A 29 10.67 1.79 -10.53
N MET A 30 9.76 1.46 -11.43
CA MET A 30 8.72 0.47 -11.24
C MET A 30 8.94 -0.65 -12.24
N GLU A 31 8.88 -1.90 -11.78
CA GLU A 31 8.91 -3.04 -12.67
C GLU A 31 7.58 -3.16 -13.41
N SER A 32 7.65 -3.34 -14.73
CA SER A 32 6.51 -3.57 -15.60
C SER A 32 6.76 -4.82 -16.45
N PRO A 33 5.72 -5.40 -17.09
CA PRO A 33 5.91 -6.52 -18.02
C PRO A 33 6.90 -6.24 -19.16
N CYS A 34 7.15 -4.96 -19.46
CA CYS A 34 8.09 -4.51 -20.50
C CYS A 34 9.45 -4.06 -19.93
N GLY A 35 9.73 -4.29 -18.65
CA GLY A 35 10.97 -3.90 -17.97
C GLY A 35 10.80 -2.76 -16.96
N LEU A 36 11.91 -2.15 -16.56
CA LEU A 36 11.93 -1.05 -15.58
C LEU A 36 11.42 0.25 -16.23
N LYS A 37 10.34 0.80 -15.69
CA LYS A 37 9.78 2.09 -16.06
C LYS A 37 10.22 3.16 -15.05
N PRO A 38 10.82 4.28 -15.49
CA PRO A 38 11.15 5.38 -14.58
C PRO A 38 9.85 6.01 -14.06
N VAL A 39 9.80 6.24 -12.75
CA VAL A 39 8.65 6.86 -12.08
C VAL A 39 8.96 8.31 -11.76
N ILE A 40 10.09 8.56 -11.11
CA ILE A 40 10.51 9.88 -10.65
C ILE A 40 12.03 9.92 -10.50
N GLY A 41 12.60 11.10 -10.75
CA GLY A 41 14.03 11.37 -10.57
C GLY A 41 14.25 12.58 -9.67
N TRP A 42 15.36 12.56 -8.93
CA TRP A 42 15.79 13.65 -8.06
C TRP A 42 17.26 13.98 -8.31
N GLN A 43 17.62 15.27 -8.17
CA GLN A 43 19.02 15.72 -8.27
C GLN A 43 19.89 15.27 -7.09
N GLY A 44 19.29 14.75 -6.02
CA GLY A 44 19.99 14.27 -4.84
C GLY A 44 19.06 13.80 -3.74
N LEU A 45 19.64 13.37 -2.62
CA LEU A 45 18.92 12.72 -1.53
C LEU A 45 17.92 13.64 -0.79
N ASN A 46 18.09 14.95 -0.84
CA ASN A 46 17.13 15.88 -0.19
C ASN A 46 15.72 15.76 -0.79
N GLY A 47 15.61 15.66 -2.11
CA GLY A 47 14.31 15.48 -2.76
C GLY A 47 13.68 14.13 -2.44
N VAL A 48 14.50 13.08 -2.34
CA VAL A 48 14.07 11.74 -1.92
C VAL A 48 13.50 11.77 -0.52
N ARG A 49 14.19 12.43 0.42
CA ARG A 49 13.76 12.58 1.80
C ARG A 49 12.41 13.28 1.90
N GLN A 50 12.26 14.44 1.27
CA GLN A 50 11.01 15.20 1.28
C GLN A 50 9.84 14.38 0.72
N PHE A 51 10.08 13.65 -0.37
CA PHE A 51 9.07 12.79 -0.97
C PHE A 51 8.69 11.62 -0.05
N ALA A 52 9.67 10.98 0.61
CA ALA A 52 9.42 9.90 1.56
C ALA A 52 8.64 10.38 2.79
N GLU A 53 8.98 11.56 3.33
CA GLU A 53 8.26 12.19 4.45
C GLU A 53 6.79 12.45 4.06
N MET A 54 6.53 13.01 2.87
CA MET A 54 5.17 13.23 2.37
C MET A 54 4.38 11.92 2.22
N LEU A 55 5.00 10.85 1.71
CA LEU A 55 4.33 9.54 1.57
C LEU A 55 4.01 8.91 2.94
N LEU A 56 4.91 9.05 3.91
CA LEU A 56 4.70 8.55 5.27
C LEU A 56 3.56 9.30 5.96
N GLU A 57 3.54 10.63 5.84
CA GLU A 57 2.44 11.45 6.36
C GLU A 57 1.10 11.03 5.75
N PHE A 58 1.04 10.89 4.42
CA PHE A 58 -0.16 10.42 3.73
C PHE A 58 -0.63 9.03 4.23
N TYR A 59 0.30 8.08 4.36
CA TYR A 59 -0.03 6.73 4.84
C TYR A 59 -0.59 6.78 6.27
N ASN A 60 0.06 7.52 7.16
CA ASN A 60 -0.35 7.64 8.56
C ASN A 60 -1.73 8.29 8.66
N CYS A 61 -2.00 9.37 7.93
CA CYS A 61 -3.32 10.01 7.88
C CYS A 61 -4.42 9.01 7.46
N ARG A 62 -4.17 8.20 6.42
CA ARG A 62 -5.14 7.21 5.94
C ARG A 62 -5.34 6.05 6.90
N LYS A 63 -4.28 5.61 7.58
CA LYS A 63 -4.37 4.57 8.59
C LYS A 63 -5.19 5.05 9.79
N GLU A 64 -4.91 6.25 10.30
CA GLU A 64 -5.66 6.85 11.41
C GLU A 64 -7.13 7.07 11.07
N GLU A 65 -7.43 7.52 9.85
CA GLU A 65 -8.80 7.66 9.34
C GLU A 65 -9.53 6.30 9.34
N LYS A 66 -8.88 5.25 8.83
CA LYS A 66 -9.43 3.89 8.84
C LYS A 66 -9.68 3.39 10.26
N ASP A 67 -8.72 3.54 11.17
CA ASP A 67 -8.85 3.13 12.56
C ASP A 67 -9.99 3.87 13.26
N ARG A 68 -10.18 5.17 12.94
CA ARG A 68 -11.31 5.96 13.45
C ARG A 68 -12.65 5.46 12.92
N ILE A 69 -12.75 5.16 11.62
CA ILE A 69 -13.98 4.62 11.02
C ILE A 69 -14.33 3.27 11.64
N THR A 70 -13.35 2.39 11.83
CA THR A 70 -13.55 1.10 12.49
C THR A 70 -14.10 1.28 13.90
N ARG A 71 -13.48 2.14 14.73
CA ARG A 71 -13.98 2.43 16.09
C ARG A 71 -15.41 2.96 16.10
N VAL A 72 -15.72 3.93 15.24
CA VAL A 72 -17.09 4.48 15.17
C VAL A 72 -18.09 3.41 14.71
N SER A 73 -17.69 2.53 13.81
CA SER A 73 -18.54 1.43 13.34
C SER A 73 -18.80 0.43 14.46
N ASP A 74 -17.77 0.02 15.20
CA ASP A 74 -17.86 -0.89 16.33
C ASP A 74 -18.71 -0.30 17.46
N ASP A 75 -18.57 1.00 17.74
CA ASP A 75 -19.38 1.72 18.71
C ASP A 75 -20.87 1.75 18.30
N ILE A 76 -21.17 1.99 17.01
CA ILE A 76 -22.55 1.96 16.51
C ILE A 76 -23.14 0.55 16.59
N LEU A 77 -22.38 -0.48 16.21
CA LEU A 77 -22.82 -1.88 16.26
C LEU A 77 -23.10 -2.35 17.70
N SER A 78 -22.22 -1.98 18.63
CA SER A 78 -22.41 -2.27 20.06
C SER A 78 -23.61 -1.54 20.65
N GLN A 79 -23.87 -0.29 20.24
CA GLN A 79 -25.04 0.47 20.66
C GLN A 79 -26.35 -0.05 20.05
N ALA A 80 -26.30 -0.59 18.83
CA ALA A 80 -27.45 -1.16 18.14
C ALA A 80 -27.88 -2.53 18.69
N GLY A 81 -27.15 -3.09 19.67
CA GLY A 81 -27.48 -4.38 20.29
C GLY A 81 -27.28 -5.57 19.36
N VAL A 82 -26.48 -5.43 18.31
CA VAL A 82 -26.14 -6.51 17.39
C VAL A 82 -25.07 -7.37 18.07
N ASP A 83 -25.52 -8.33 18.87
CA ASP A 83 -24.65 -9.40 19.36
C ASP A 83 -24.25 -10.24 18.13
N GLU A 84 -22.95 -10.38 17.83
CA GLU A 84 -22.39 -11.04 16.63
C GLU A 84 -22.78 -12.53 16.49
N LYS A 85 -23.65 -13.05 17.35
CA LYS A 85 -24.11 -14.45 17.40
C LYS A 85 -25.32 -14.77 16.51
N TYR A 86 -25.78 -13.84 15.66
CA TYR A 86 -27.00 -14.05 14.87
C TYR A 86 -26.80 -14.52 13.41
N PHE A 87 -25.57 -14.83 12.98
CA PHE A 87 -25.30 -15.35 11.63
C PHE A 87 -24.87 -16.83 11.58
N GLU A 88 -25.14 -17.62 12.62
CA GLU A 88 -25.15 -19.09 12.52
C GLU A 88 -26.56 -19.62 12.70
N ASP A 89 -27.36 -19.59 11.64
CA ASP A 89 -28.21 -20.76 11.31
C ASP A 89 -28.62 -20.76 9.82
N PRO A 90 -27.94 -21.55 8.97
CA PRO A 90 -28.44 -21.90 7.66
C PRO A 90 -29.05 -23.31 7.64
N ALA A 91 -29.83 -23.76 8.64
CA ALA A 91 -30.72 -24.93 8.48
C ALA A 91 -31.73 -25.11 9.64
N ARG A 92 -32.94 -24.53 9.49
CA ARG A 92 -34.15 -25.07 10.13
C ARG A 92 -35.37 -25.01 9.23
#